data_AF-A0A021W1U4-F1
#
_entry.id   AF-A0A021W1U4-F1
#
_cell.length_a   1.000
_cell.length_b   1.000
_cell.length_c   1.000
_cell.angle_alpha   90.00
_cell.angle_beta   90.00
_cell.angle_gamma   90.00
#
_symmetry.space_group_name_H-M   'P 1'
#
loop_
_entity.id
_entity.type
_entity.pdbx_description
1 polymer ?
#
loop_
_entity_poly.entity_id
_entity_poly.type
_entity_poly.pdbx_seq_one_letter_code
_entity_poly.pdbx_strand_id
1 'polypeptide(L)'
;MNLNDEFVRDINLPGWAEQSIWGYNPLLECYWAALWRDEDRSDAPRIEFSVYHLIPTMGLLTELLADALDLPEAQVVQALTT
;
A
#
# COMPACT_ATOMS: atom_id res chain seq x y z
N MET A 1 4.15 23.25 7.05
CA MET A 1 3.21 22.25 6.50
C MET A 1 3.59 20.94 7.15
N ASN A 2 2.75 20.42 8.05
CA ASN A 2 3.04 19.17 8.73
C ASN A 2 2.77 18.05 7.72
N LEU A 3 3.79 17.26 7.36
CA LEU A 3 3.63 16.04 6.57
C LEU A 3 2.92 14.93 7.38
N ASN A 4 2.52 15.22 8.63
CA ASN A 4 1.98 14.27 9.59
C ASN A 4 0.46 14.06 9.50
N ASP A 5 -0.26 14.76 8.61
CA ASP A 5 -1.69 14.50 8.33
C ASP A 5 -1.85 13.49 7.17
N GLU A 6 -0.89 12.59 7.00
CA GLU A 6 -1.04 11.46 6.10
C GLU A 6 -1.98 10.44 6.73
N PHE A 7 -3.04 10.09 6.01
CA PHE A 7 -3.82 8.91 6.36
C PHE A 7 -2.94 7.70 6.08
N VAL A 8 -2.63 6.92 7.12
CA VAL A 8 -1.82 5.70 7.03
C VAL A 8 -2.54 4.56 7.72
N ARG A 9 -2.52 3.38 7.10
CA ARG A 9 -3.14 2.14 7.58
C ARG A 9 -2.23 0.96 7.30
N ASP A 10 -2.31 -0.03 8.17
CA ASP A 10 -1.64 -1.31 7.98
C ASP A 10 -2.29 -2.09 6.83
N ILE A 11 -1.52 -2.97 6.20
CA ILE A 11 -1.99 -3.94 5.21
C ILE A 11 -1.89 -5.32 5.84
N ASN A 12 -3.04 -5.94 6.11
CA ASN A 12 -3.07 -7.28 6.66
C ASN A 12 -3.19 -8.33 5.53
N LEU A 13 -2.05 -8.77 5.00
CA LEU A 13 -1.99 -9.76 3.92
C LEU A 13 -1.08 -10.95 4.30
N PRO A 14 -1.56 -12.21 4.21
CA PRO A 14 -0.73 -13.37 4.54
C PRO A 14 0.56 -13.46 3.69
N GLY A 15 1.69 -13.70 4.34
CA GLY A 15 3.01 -13.78 3.70
C GLY A 15 3.69 -12.42 3.49
N TRP A 16 3.17 -11.36 4.12
CA TRP A 16 3.70 -10.01 4.14
C TRP A 16 3.81 -9.50 5.57
N ALA A 17 4.87 -8.75 5.81
CA ALA A 17 5.22 -8.24 7.13
C ALA A 17 4.15 -7.29 7.66
N GLU A 18 3.93 -7.36 8.99
CA GLU A 18 3.03 -6.47 9.73
C GLU A 18 3.36 -4.98 9.53
N GLN A 19 4.59 -4.65 9.13
CA GLN A 19 5.01 -3.29 8.81
C GLN A 19 4.54 -2.78 7.43
N SER A 20 3.84 -3.61 6.65
CA SER A 20 3.30 -3.23 5.35
C SER A 20 2.16 -2.24 5.53
N ILE A 21 2.17 -1.14 4.79
CA ILE A 21 1.27 0.00 4.99
C ILE A 21 0.80 0.59 3.66
N TRP A 22 -0.35 1.24 3.71
CA TRP A 22 -0.87 2.09 2.64
C TRP A 22 -1.33 3.42 3.19
N GLY A 23 -1.49 4.40 2.30
CA GLY A 23 -1.97 5.70 2.71
C GLY A 23 -2.49 6.58 1.60
N TYR A 24 -2.90 7.78 2.02
CA TYR A 24 -3.33 8.86 1.15
C TYR A 24 -2.58 10.14 1.53
N ASN A 25 -1.97 10.76 0.52
CA ASN A 25 -1.31 12.05 0.67
C ASN A 25 -2.30 13.17 0.29
N PRO A 26 -2.75 14.00 1.24
CA PRO A 26 -3.75 15.04 0.98
C PRO A 26 -3.23 16.23 0.16
N LEU A 27 -1.91 16.42 0.08
CA LEU A 27 -1.32 17.51 -0.70
C LEU A 27 -1.31 17.19 -2.20
N LEU A 28 -1.00 15.93 -2.54
CA LEU A 28 -0.94 15.46 -3.92
C LEU A 28 -2.24 14.78 -4.39
N GLU A 29 -3.20 14.63 -3.47
CA GLU A 29 -4.47 13.95 -3.69
C GLU A 29 -4.30 12.53 -4.29
N CYS A 30 -3.34 11.77 -3.75
CA CYS A 30 -2.98 10.46 -4.29
C CYS A 30 -2.77 9.40 -3.21
N TYR A 31 -2.96 8.14 -3.62
CA TYR A 31 -2.75 6.95 -2.81
C TYR A 31 -1.34 6.38 -3.01
N TRP A 32 -0.85 5.67 -2.01
CA TRP A 32 0.45 5.03 -2.02
C TRP A 32 0.42 3.74 -1.17
N ALA A 33 1.37 2.83 -1.40
CA ALA A 33 1.53 1.63 -0.59
C ALA A 33 3.00 1.15 -0.58
N ALA A 34 3.40 0.54 0.53
CA ALA A 34 4.70 -0.10 0.69
C ALA A 34 4.51 -1.43 1.40
N LEU A 35 4.96 -2.52 0.77
CA LEU A 35 4.79 -3.88 1.29
C LEU A 35 6.15 -4.58 1.40
N TRP A 36 6.37 -5.25 2.52
CA TRP A 36 7.58 -6.05 2.80
C TRP A 36 7.21 -7.52 2.92
N ARG A 37 8.03 -8.43 2.40
CA ARG A 37 7.85 -9.85 2.64
C ARG A 37 8.21 -10.18 4.09
N ASP A 38 7.44 -11.06 4.73
CA ASP A 38 7.70 -11.52 6.11
C ASP A 38 9.14 -12.03 6.33
N GLU A 39 9.68 -12.68 5.31
CA GLU A 39 10.98 -13.32 5.32
C GLU A 39 12.14 -12.40 4.91
N ASP A 40 11.84 -11.23 4.33
CA ASP A 40 12.86 -10.26 3.91
C ASP A 40 13.35 -9.45 5.12
N ARG A 41 14.64 -9.61 5.47
CA ARG A 41 15.34 -8.74 6.45
C ARG A 41 15.77 -7.40 5.84
N SER A 42 15.12 -6.96 4.76
CA SER A 42 15.46 -5.76 4.02
C SER A 42 14.75 -4.54 4.62
N ASP A 43 15.48 -3.43 4.76
CA ASP A 43 14.88 -2.14 5.13
C ASP A 43 13.99 -1.58 3.99
N ALA A 44 14.23 -2.00 2.74
CA ALA A 44 13.47 -1.55 1.58
C ALA A 44 12.25 -2.44 1.29
N PRO A 45 11.09 -1.85 0.92
CA PRO A 45 9.89 -2.61 0.55
C PRO A 45 10.12 -3.41 -0.72
N ARG A 46 9.43 -4.55 -0.82
CA ARG A 46 9.43 -5.40 -2.01
C ARG A 46 8.52 -4.85 -3.10
N ILE A 47 7.39 -4.26 -2.71
CA ILE A 47 6.47 -3.54 -3.59
C ILE A 47 6.33 -2.13 -3.03
N GLU A 48 6.57 -1.14 -3.89
CA GLU A 48 6.42 0.27 -3.54
C GLU A 48 5.65 1.00 -4.65
N PHE A 49 4.52 1.58 -4.26
CA PHE A 49 3.83 2.60 -5.02
C PHE A 49 3.94 3.90 -4.24
N SER A 50 5.01 4.67 -4.49
CA SER A 50 5.23 5.96 -3.84
C SER A 50 4.24 7.03 -4.33
N VAL A 51 4.16 8.14 -3.58
CA VAL A 51 3.32 9.30 -3.93
C VAL A 51 3.63 9.91 -5.30
N TYR A 52 4.82 9.65 -5.87
CA TYR A 52 5.18 10.14 -7.20
C TYR A 52 4.52 9.38 -8.34
N HIS A 53 3.91 8.23 -8.07
CA HIS A 53 3.08 7.51 -9.04
C HIS A 53 1.71 8.18 -9.24
N LEU A 54 1.32 9.10 -8.35
CA LEU A 54 0.10 9.91 -8.45
C LEU A 54 -1.17 9.07 -8.68
N ILE A 55 -1.29 7.96 -7.95
CA ILE A 55 -2.43 7.06 -8.04
C ILE A 55 -3.67 7.79 -7.48
N PRO A 56 -4.66 8.17 -8.32
CA PRO A 56 -5.67 9.14 -7.91
C PRO A 56 -6.87 8.51 -7.20
N THR A 57 -6.97 7.17 -7.18
CA THR A 57 -8.13 6.47 -6.60
C THR A 57 -7.71 5.21 -5.85
N MET A 58 -8.50 4.86 -4.84
CA MET A 58 -8.34 3.61 -4.10
C MET A 58 -8.55 2.37 -4.99
N GLY A 59 -9.45 2.47 -5.98
CA GLY A 59 -9.67 1.41 -6.96
C GLY A 59 -8.42 1.12 -7.77
N LEU A 60 -7.76 2.15 -8.30
CA LEU A 60 -6.52 1.97 -9.05
C LEU A 60 -5.38 1.41 -8.18
N LEU A 61 -5.25 1.87 -6.92
CA LEU A 61 -4.27 1.28 -6.00
C LEU A 61 -4.52 -0.23 -5.80
N THR A 62 -5.78 -0.62 -5.65
CA THR A 62 -6.18 -2.01 -5.45
C THR A 62 -5.82 -2.86 -6.67
N GLU A 63 -6.14 -2.41 -7.88
CA GLU A 63 -5.81 -3.11 -9.13
C GLU A 63 -4.29 -3.29 -9.28
N LEU A 64 -3.51 -2.23 -9.02
CA LEU A 64 -2.05 -2.28 -9.09
C LEU A 64 -1.44 -3.24 -8.06
N LEU A 65 -1.98 -3.27 -6.85
CA LEU A 65 -1.56 -4.22 -5.83
C LEU A 65 -1.95 -5.66 -6.20
N ALA A 66 -3.16 -5.88 -6.72
CA ALA A 66 -3.61 -7.20 -7.16
C ALA A 66 -2.70 -7.77 -8.25
N ASP A 67 -2.35 -6.95 -9.24
CA ASP A 67 -1.40 -7.31 -10.30
C ASP A 67 0.01 -7.60 -9.74
N ALA A 68 0.54 -6.70 -8.90
CA ALA A 68 1.89 -6.85 -8.34
C ALA A 68 2.03 -8.05 -7.37
N LEU A 69 0.94 -8.42 -6.70
CA LEU A 69 0.88 -9.53 -5.75
C LEU A 69 0.52 -10.87 -6.40
N ASP A 70 0.03 -10.85 -7.65
CA ASP A 70 -0.62 -11.99 -8.31
C ASP A 70 -1.76 -12.57 -7.45
N LEU A 71 -2.63 -11.69 -6.96
CA LEU A 71 -3.76 -12.04 -6.09
C LEU A 71 -5.10 -11.52 -6.64
N PRO A 72 -6.23 -12.17 -6.31
CA PRO A 72 -7.54 -11.64 -6.63
C PRO A 72 -7.77 -10.28 -5.94
N GLU A 73 -8.30 -9.29 -6.69
CA GLU A 73 -8.62 -7.95 -6.16
C GLU A 73 -9.45 -8.00 -4.86
N ALA A 74 -10.40 -8.92 -4.75
CA ALA A 74 -11.23 -9.07 -3.56
C ALA A 74 -10.41 -9.34 -2.28
N GLN A 75 -9.30 -10.08 -2.38
CA GLN A 75 -8.41 -10.31 -1.23
C GLN A 75 -7.64 -9.04 -0.87
N VAL A 76 -7.22 -8.27 -1.87
CA VAL A 76 -6.53 -6.98 -1.67
C VAL A 76 -7.46 -5.96 -1.03
N VAL A 77 -8.70 -5.84 -1.51
CA VAL A 77 -9.72 -4.97 -0.88
C VAL A 77 -9.92 -5.32 0.57
N GLN A 78 -10.03 -6.62 0.89
CA GLN A 78 -10.17 -7.07 2.27
C GLN A 78 -8.99 -6.64 3.13
N ALA A 79 -7.76 -6.83 2.64
CA ALA A 79 -6.54 -6.47 3.37
C ALA A 79 -6.39 -4.95 3.61
N LEU A 80 -6.91 -4.12 2.70
CA LEU A 80 -6.85 -2.64 2.81
C LEU A 80 -7.96 -2.06 3.69
N THR A 81 -8.95 -2.86 4.11
CA THR A 81 -10.14 -2.38 4.83
C THR A 81 -10.33 -2.95 6.23
N THR A 82 -9.44 -3.86 6.65
CA THR A 82 -9.32 -4.35 8.05
C THR A 82 -8.55 -3.40 8.94
#